data_AF-Q54CA9-F1
#
_entry.id   AF-Q54CA9-F1
#
_cell.length_a   1.000
_cell.length_b   1.000
_cell.length_c   1.000
_cell.angle_alpha   90.00
_cell.angle_beta   90.00
_cell.angle_gamma   90.00
#
_symmetry.space_group_name_H-M   'P 1'
#
loop_
_entity.id
_entity.type
_entity.pdbx_description
1 polymer ?
#
loop_
_entity_poly.entity_id
_entity_poly.type
_entity_poly.pdbx_seq_one_letter_code
_entity_poly.pdbx_strand_id
1 'polypeptide(L)'
;MKILFLLLIIIIALLNLVKSNNLPLLNDFHLYKPKILECIRPGEECVDEHLERPCSMGHSCQLQNETMADQLQDSDSDDDLVYVCKNRKSLGEPCIFNSDCKQGLSCFSPSGNDKEQYCIDYKFSYYGEPCEFNHQCVGSLKCQDSICTNTTQECIDKYDCPSEFYCNAISICGLNYSQNGCPNARCVPVKTIGSTCSFNFECPLSTVCAGGKCIEKYSLQRGQTCFGHDSTPNDQCDISKSLVCKQVKPNLNEFKCLPRNETKTFNCRYDGCLYDDEICDGSTNRCVTKDLIMTPLCKESEKSRNFCYVSNKCAFLNGEEYPNLNKRSCSMKNCVVETIEHLKQCDRIYSLYLSCNNNNNIS
;
A
#
# COMPACT_ATOMS: atom_id res chain seq x y z
N MET A 1 -2.02 27.00 47.27
CA MET A 1 -1.38 25.68 47.50
C MET A 1 -2.01 24.52 46.72
N LYS A 2 -3.35 24.33 46.69
CA LYS A 2 -3.98 23.17 46.01
C LYS A 2 -3.73 23.08 44.48
N ILE A 3 -3.68 24.22 43.78
CA ILE A 3 -3.46 24.26 42.31
C ILE A 3 -2.05 23.80 41.93
N LEU A 4 -1.04 24.20 42.71
CA LEU A 4 0.35 23.78 42.48
C LEU A 4 0.54 22.27 42.67
N PHE A 5 -0.19 21.68 43.62
CA PHE A 5 -0.15 20.23 43.85
C PHE A 5 -0.75 19.45 42.68
N LEU A 6 -1.83 19.97 42.08
CA LEU A 6 -2.49 19.33 40.94
C LEU A 6 -1.63 19.37 39.67
N LEU A 7 -0.95 20.50 39.42
CA LEU A 7 0.02 20.63 38.32
C LEU A 7 1.21 19.67 38.49
N LEU A 8 1.72 19.52 39.72
CA LEU A 8 2.81 18.59 40.00
C LEU A 8 2.40 17.13 39.70
N ILE A 9 1.17 16.73 40.06
CA ILE A 9 0.63 15.40 39.75
C ILE A 9 0.51 15.19 38.24
N ILE A 10 0.02 16.18 37.49
CA ILE A 10 -0.07 16.09 36.02
C ILE A 10 1.31 15.97 35.39
N ILE A 11 2.30 16.75 35.85
CA ILE A 11 3.69 16.66 35.37
C ILE A 11 4.30 15.30 35.69
N ILE A 12 4.09 14.75 36.89
CA ILE A 12 4.57 13.42 37.25
C ILE A 12 3.88 12.33 36.41
N ALA A 13 2.58 12.46 36.14
CA ALA A 13 1.84 11.54 35.29
C ALA A 13 2.35 11.58 33.83
N LEU A 14 2.59 12.78 33.29
CA LEU A 14 3.16 12.95 31.95
C LEU A 14 4.60 12.44 31.86
N LEU A 15 5.44 12.72 32.88
CA LEU A 15 6.80 12.18 32.95
C LEU A 15 6.80 10.67 33.06
N ASN A 16 5.87 10.05 33.80
CA ASN A 16 5.74 8.60 33.87
C ASN A 16 5.19 7.99 32.58
N LEU A 17 4.34 8.70 31.82
CA LEU A 17 3.91 8.31 30.48
C LEU A 17 5.08 8.37 29.47
N VAL A 18 5.96 9.36 29.58
CA VAL A 18 7.18 9.44 28.78
C VAL A 18 8.21 8.39 29.22
N LYS A 19 8.28 8.04 30.51
CA LYS A 19 9.16 6.99 31.04
C LYS A 19 8.64 5.57 30.81
N SER A 20 7.33 5.38 30.63
CA SER A 20 6.73 4.12 30.15
C SER A 20 6.86 3.97 28.64
N ASN A 21 7.21 5.05 27.93
CA ASN A 21 7.74 5.02 26.56
C ASN A 21 9.27 4.90 26.56
N ASN A 22 9.84 4.17 27.52
CA ASN A 22 11.08 3.43 27.25
C ASN A 22 10.74 2.37 26.20
N LEU A 23 10.68 2.82 24.95
CA LEU A 23 10.92 2.03 23.76
C LEU A 23 12.14 1.17 24.10
N PRO A 24 12.04 -0.16 24.12
CA PRO A 24 13.25 -0.96 24.08
C PRO A 24 13.96 -0.52 22.81
N LEU A 25 15.14 0.07 23.00
CA LEU A 25 16.14 0.23 21.95
C LEU A 25 16.19 -1.11 21.21
N LEU A 26 15.78 -1.08 19.95
CA LEU A 26 15.86 -2.16 18.98
C LEU A 26 17.27 -2.76 19.04
N ASN A 27 17.43 -3.81 19.82
CA ASN A 27 18.49 -4.80 19.73
C ASN A 27 17.76 -6.12 19.86
N ASP A 28 17.97 -7.01 18.88
CA ASP A 28 17.19 -8.22 18.60
C ASP A 28 15.81 -8.01 17.96
N PHE A 29 15.76 -7.19 16.90
CA PHE A 29 15.03 -7.71 15.74
C PHE A 29 15.89 -8.84 15.17
N HIS A 30 15.52 -10.08 15.48
CA HIS A 30 15.75 -11.17 14.54
C HIS A 30 14.97 -10.82 13.28
N LEU A 31 15.55 -9.93 12.47
CA LEU A 31 15.22 -9.77 11.06
C LEU A 31 15.40 -11.17 10.49
N TYR A 32 14.26 -11.81 10.28
CA TYR A 32 14.11 -12.99 9.47
C TYR A 32 14.81 -12.63 8.15
N LYS A 33 16.07 -13.05 7.99
CA LYS A 33 16.80 -12.88 6.75
C LYS A 33 16.24 -13.95 5.82
N PRO A 34 15.32 -13.62 4.89
CA PRO A 34 14.99 -14.60 3.86
C PRO A 34 16.31 -15.04 3.23
N LYS A 35 16.46 -16.35 2.98
CA LYS A 35 17.64 -16.88 2.28
C LYS A 35 17.88 -15.97 1.08
N ILE A 36 19.05 -15.33 1.09
CA ILE A 36 19.42 -14.20 0.24
C ILE A 36 18.98 -14.51 -1.19
N LEU A 37 17.93 -13.84 -1.67
CA LEU A 37 17.76 -13.68 -3.11
C LEU A 37 19.01 -12.93 -3.57
N GLU A 38 19.77 -13.54 -4.48
CA GLU A 38 20.97 -12.90 -5.02
C GLU A 38 20.53 -11.66 -5.79
N CYS A 39 20.69 -10.52 -5.14
CA CYS A 39 20.39 -9.22 -5.70
C CYS A 39 21.28 -9.01 -6.92
N ILE A 40 20.69 -8.54 -8.00
CA ILE A 40 21.44 -8.17 -9.20
C ILE A 40 22.25 -6.92 -8.86
N ARG A 41 23.56 -6.98 -9.06
CA ARG A 41 24.45 -5.85 -8.79
C ARG A 41 24.29 -4.78 -9.87
N PRO A 42 24.59 -3.51 -9.57
CA PRO A 42 24.59 -2.48 -10.58
C PRO A 42 25.49 -2.86 -11.77
N GLY A 43 24.94 -2.79 -12.98
CA GLY A 43 25.61 -3.15 -14.23
C GLY A 43 25.48 -4.63 -14.65
N GLU A 44 24.97 -5.51 -13.80
CA GLU A 44 24.68 -6.90 -14.19
C GLU A 44 23.39 -7.00 -15.01
N GLU A 45 23.35 -7.97 -15.92
CA GLU A 45 22.16 -8.28 -16.71
C GLU A 45 21.01 -8.74 -15.81
N CYS A 46 19.81 -8.31 -16.19
CA CYS A 46 18.57 -8.63 -15.50
C CYS A 46 17.50 -8.96 -16.53
N VAL A 47 16.42 -9.59 -16.08
CA VAL A 47 15.27 -9.94 -16.92
C VAL A 47 14.06 -9.21 -16.34
N ASP A 48 13.34 -8.46 -17.17
CA ASP A 48 12.35 -7.46 -16.74
C ASP A 48 11.17 -8.06 -15.93
N GLU A 49 10.99 -9.38 -15.95
CA GLU A 49 9.81 -10.04 -15.38
C GLU A 49 10.05 -10.96 -14.18
N HIS A 50 11.27 -11.11 -13.66
CA HIS A 50 11.52 -12.07 -12.57
C HIS A 50 11.75 -11.38 -11.23
N LEU A 51 10.67 -11.30 -10.43
CA LEU A 51 10.66 -10.95 -9.00
C LEU A 51 11.65 -11.77 -8.15
N GLU A 52 12.18 -12.87 -8.69
CA GLU A 52 13.15 -13.75 -8.03
C GLU A 52 14.56 -13.16 -7.94
N ARG A 53 14.93 -12.13 -8.70
CA ARG A 53 16.24 -11.47 -8.53
C ARG A 53 16.09 -9.96 -8.72
N PRO A 54 15.56 -9.25 -7.72
CA PRO A 54 15.41 -7.82 -7.86
C PRO A 54 16.78 -7.13 -7.84
N CYS A 55 16.85 -6.05 -8.60
CA CYS A 55 17.85 -5.01 -8.40
C CYS A 55 17.85 -4.52 -6.94
N SER A 56 19.03 -4.15 -6.43
CA SER A 56 19.12 -3.53 -5.10
C SER A 56 18.31 -2.23 -4.98
N MET A 57 17.93 -1.84 -3.76
CA MET A 57 17.13 -0.63 -3.54
C MET A 57 17.75 0.61 -4.20
N GLY A 58 16.93 1.39 -4.89
CA GLY A 58 17.38 2.55 -5.68
C GLY A 58 17.82 2.20 -7.11
N HIS A 59 17.80 0.94 -7.48
CA HIS A 59 18.06 0.47 -8.85
C HIS A 59 16.80 -0.16 -9.46
N SER A 60 16.81 -0.31 -10.77
CA SER A 60 15.79 -1.03 -11.55
C SER A 60 16.45 -1.72 -12.74
N CYS A 61 15.77 -2.74 -13.26
CA CYS A 61 16.15 -3.37 -14.52
C CYS A 61 15.80 -2.41 -15.65
N GLN A 62 16.79 -1.98 -16.43
CA GLN A 62 16.62 -0.96 -17.48
C GLN A 62 17.35 -1.39 -18.74
N LEU A 63 16.86 -1.00 -19.92
CA LEU A 63 17.55 -1.26 -21.19
C LEU A 63 18.99 -0.74 -21.14
N GLN A 64 19.93 -1.58 -21.59
CA GLN A 64 21.34 -1.22 -21.66
C GLN A 64 21.56 -0.03 -22.60
N ASN A 65 20.90 -0.06 -23.77
CA ASN A 65 20.99 0.96 -24.82
C ASN A 65 19.65 1.67 -25.03
N GLU A 66 19.49 2.84 -24.43
CA GLU A 66 18.24 3.62 -24.48
C GLU A 66 17.93 4.18 -25.88
N THR A 67 18.94 4.29 -26.76
CA THR A 67 18.74 4.73 -28.15
C THR A 67 18.02 3.69 -29.02
N MET A 68 17.88 2.45 -28.55
CA MET A 68 17.12 1.40 -29.24
C MET A 68 15.64 1.40 -28.82
N ALA A 69 15.21 2.33 -27.96
CA ALA A 69 13.82 2.42 -27.53
C ALA A 69 12.85 2.70 -28.69
N ASP A 70 13.30 3.41 -29.73
CA ASP A 70 12.52 3.62 -30.96
C ASP A 70 12.25 2.31 -31.72
N GLN A 71 13.02 1.24 -31.48
CA GLN A 71 12.86 -0.06 -32.14
C GLN A 71 11.85 -0.98 -31.42
N LEU A 72 11.52 -0.70 -30.15
CA LEU A 72 10.55 -1.48 -29.36
C LEU A 72 9.13 -1.48 -29.97
N GLN A 73 8.79 -0.51 -30.83
CA GLN A 73 7.45 -0.43 -31.42
C GLN A 73 7.27 -1.29 -32.68
N ASP A 74 8.35 -1.75 -33.32
CA ASP A 74 8.27 -2.37 -34.65
C ASP A 74 8.87 -3.79 -34.75
N SER A 75 9.54 -4.32 -33.71
CA SER A 75 10.15 -5.65 -33.77
C SER A 75 9.36 -6.70 -32.99
N ASP A 76 8.79 -7.68 -33.70
CA ASP A 76 8.22 -8.94 -33.17
C ASP A 76 9.28 -9.87 -32.50
N SER A 77 10.53 -9.40 -32.32
CA SER A 77 11.62 -10.17 -31.73
C SER A 77 12.18 -9.45 -30.50
N ASP A 78 11.61 -9.73 -29.33
CA ASP A 78 12.12 -9.29 -28.02
C ASP A 78 13.51 -9.88 -27.68
N ASP A 79 14.01 -10.83 -28.47
CA ASP A 79 15.20 -11.64 -28.16
C ASP A 79 16.53 -10.87 -28.07
N ASP A 80 16.62 -9.63 -28.56
CA ASP A 80 17.87 -8.86 -28.57
C ASP A 80 17.95 -7.75 -27.50
N LEU A 81 16.91 -7.57 -26.67
CA LEU A 81 16.90 -6.50 -25.68
C LEU A 81 17.63 -6.92 -24.41
N VAL A 82 18.84 -6.39 -24.22
CA VAL A 82 19.62 -6.59 -22.99
C VAL A 82 19.20 -5.55 -21.95
N TYR A 83 18.70 -6.03 -20.81
CA TYR A 83 18.44 -5.20 -19.65
C TYR A 83 19.55 -5.37 -18.62
N VAL A 84 19.90 -4.28 -17.95
CA VAL A 84 20.92 -4.23 -16.91
C VAL A 84 20.42 -3.45 -15.71
N CYS A 85 20.91 -3.81 -14.54
CA CYS A 85 20.55 -3.15 -13.31
C CYS A 85 21.18 -1.75 -13.23
N LYS A 86 20.39 -0.68 -13.36
CA LYS A 86 20.86 0.72 -13.33
C LYS A 86 20.22 1.50 -12.20
N ASN A 87 20.81 2.64 -11.86
CA ASN A 87 20.21 3.58 -10.92
C ASN A 87 18.83 4.02 -11.42
N ARG A 88 17.85 4.04 -10.53
CA ARG A 88 16.54 4.62 -10.83
C ARG A 88 16.67 6.11 -11.13
N LYS A 89 15.94 6.53 -12.14
CA LYS A 89 15.91 7.86 -12.71
C LYS A 89 15.14 8.84 -11.80
N SER A 90 15.69 10.03 -11.69
CA SER A 90 15.25 11.14 -10.85
C SER A 90 14.23 12.00 -11.59
N LEU A 91 13.60 12.91 -10.86
CA LEU A 91 12.67 13.88 -11.42
C LEU A 91 13.31 14.64 -12.60
N GLY A 92 12.66 14.61 -13.77
CA GLY A 92 13.09 15.26 -15.01
C GLY A 92 14.02 14.42 -15.89
N GLU A 93 14.46 13.24 -15.46
CA GLU A 93 15.28 12.35 -16.29
C GLU A 93 14.39 11.54 -17.28
N PRO A 94 14.87 11.28 -18.51
CA PRO A 94 14.10 10.57 -19.54
C PRO A 94 13.93 9.10 -19.18
N CYS A 95 12.75 8.52 -19.41
CA CYS A 95 12.44 7.14 -19.05
C CYS A 95 11.63 6.44 -20.15
N ILE A 96 11.56 5.12 -20.07
CA ILE A 96 10.75 4.29 -20.97
C ILE A 96 9.63 3.63 -20.17
N PHE A 97 9.95 3.17 -18.94
CA PHE A 97 9.01 2.47 -18.07
C PHE A 97 8.88 3.16 -16.71
N ASN A 98 7.73 2.98 -16.05
CA ASN A 98 7.51 3.46 -14.69
C ASN A 98 8.53 2.90 -13.68
N SER A 99 9.00 1.66 -13.92
CA SER A 99 10.01 0.99 -13.10
C SER A 99 11.38 1.70 -13.13
N ASP A 100 11.69 2.42 -14.21
CA ASP A 100 12.91 3.22 -14.35
C ASP A 100 12.98 4.31 -13.28
N CYS A 101 11.83 4.87 -12.90
CA CYS A 101 11.78 6.04 -12.06
C CYS A 101 11.98 5.71 -10.58
N LYS A 102 12.53 6.67 -9.83
CA LYS A 102 12.62 6.61 -8.37
C LYS A 102 11.22 6.47 -7.79
N GLN A 103 11.15 5.80 -6.63
CA GLN A 103 9.89 5.51 -5.97
C GLN A 103 9.08 6.79 -5.70
N GLY A 104 7.79 6.75 -6.05
CA GLY A 104 6.89 7.89 -5.99
C GLY A 104 6.85 8.77 -7.24
N LEU A 105 7.66 8.48 -8.26
CA LEU A 105 7.58 9.10 -9.59
C LEU A 105 6.95 8.12 -10.58
N SER A 106 6.50 8.64 -11.72
CA SER A 106 6.04 7.84 -12.85
C SER A 106 6.68 8.33 -14.14
N CYS A 107 6.85 7.41 -15.09
CA CYS A 107 7.28 7.73 -16.43
C CYS A 107 6.09 8.23 -17.23
N PHE A 108 6.12 9.49 -17.64
CA PHE A 108 4.98 10.13 -18.28
C PHE A 108 5.42 11.22 -19.27
N SER A 109 4.63 11.41 -20.31
CA SER A 109 4.78 12.50 -21.28
C SER A 109 3.75 13.61 -21.01
N PRO A 110 4.16 14.78 -20.49
CA PRO A 110 3.26 15.90 -20.25
C PRO A 110 2.59 16.44 -21.52
N SER A 111 3.23 16.26 -22.68
CA SER A 111 2.74 16.73 -23.99
C SER A 111 1.78 15.74 -24.66
N GLY A 112 1.65 14.51 -24.12
CA GLY A 112 0.87 13.42 -24.72
C GLY A 112 1.53 12.78 -25.94
N ASN A 113 2.77 13.15 -26.27
CA ASN A 113 3.56 12.48 -27.28
C ASN A 113 4.42 11.41 -26.60
N ASP A 114 4.16 10.13 -26.89
CA ASP A 114 4.84 9.00 -26.24
C ASP A 114 6.35 8.92 -26.51
N LYS A 115 6.87 9.72 -27.44
CA LYS A 115 8.29 9.74 -27.82
C LYS A 115 9.22 10.38 -26.79
N GLU A 116 8.69 11.22 -25.89
CA GLU A 116 9.50 11.93 -24.89
C GLU A 116 8.83 11.81 -23.51
N GLN A 117 9.16 10.73 -22.80
CA GLN A 117 8.67 10.49 -21.45
C GLN A 117 9.77 10.81 -20.42
N TYR A 118 9.34 11.36 -19.30
CA TYR A 118 10.23 11.75 -18.21
C TYR A 118 9.68 11.24 -16.89
N CYS A 119 10.58 10.99 -15.94
CA CYS A 119 10.19 10.70 -14.58
C CYS A 119 9.65 11.98 -13.93
N ILE A 120 8.36 12.01 -13.62
CA ILE A 120 7.70 13.18 -13.04
C ILE A 120 6.88 12.83 -11.81
N ASP A 121 6.51 13.86 -11.04
CA ASP A 121 5.52 13.73 -9.99
C ASP A 121 4.13 13.49 -10.63
N TYR A 122 3.51 12.34 -10.39
CA TYR A 122 2.29 11.93 -11.08
C TYR A 122 1.23 11.40 -10.10
N LYS A 123 -0.04 11.76 -10.33
CA LYS A 123 -1.24 11.29 -9.62
C LYS A 123 -1.05 11.12 -8.11
N PHE A 124 -0.64 12.17 -7.41
CA PHE A 124 -0.37 12.14 -5.97
C PHE A 124 -1.16 13.13 -5.13
N SER A 125 -1.78 14.12 -5.76
CA SER A 125 -2.62 15.11 -5.08
C SER A 125 -4.09 14.77 -5.24
N TYR A 126 -4.80 14.69 -4.12
CA TYR A 126 -6.24 14.45 -4.06
C TYR A 126 -7.05 15.74 -4.11
N TYR A 127 -8.37 15.61 -4.19
CA TYR A 127 -9.25 16.79 -4.20
C TYR A 127 -8.99 17.71 -3.00
N GLY A 128 -8.81 19.01 -3.28
CA GLY A 128 -8.48 20.01 -2.27
C GLY A 128 -6.99 20.09 -1.90
N GLU A 129 -6.14 19.20 -2.43
CA GLU A 129 -4.70 19.23 -2.18
C GLU A 129 -3.96 20.11 -3.22
N PRO A 130 -2.79 20.69 -2.85
CA PRO A 130 -2.03 21.54 -3.76
C PRO A 130 -1.50 20.81 -4.99
N CYS A 131 -1.45 21.51 -6.11
CA CYS A 131 -0.86 21.03 -7.36
C CYS A 131 -0.28 22.19 -8.19
N GLU A 132 0.56 21.84 -9.15
CA GLU A 132 1.12 22.72 -10.18
C GLU A 132 0.60 22.35 -11.57
N PHE A 133 0.35 21.07 -11.82
CA PHE A 133 -0.07 20.55 -13.12
C PHE A 133 -1.19 19.52 -12.99
N ASN A 134 -2.01 19.38 -14.04
CA ASN A 134 -3.13 18.44 -14.05
C ASN A 134 -2.73 17.00 -13.78
N HIS A 135 -1.59 16.54 -14.33
CA HIS A 135 -1.12 15.16 -14.18
C HIS A 135 -0.72 14.81 -12.75
N GLN A 136 -0.57 15.80 -11.86
CA GLN A 136 -0.31 15.59 -10.44
C GLN A 136 -1.58 15.21 -9.67
N CYS A 137 -2.75 15.56 -10.19
CA CYS A 137 -4.02 15.23 -9.57
C CYS A 137 -4.46 13.80 -9.89
N VAL A 138 -5.05 13.11 -8.92
CA VAL A 138 -5.55 11.73 -9.10
C VAL A 138 -6.80 11.65 -9.97
N GLY A 139 -6.96 10.52 -10.67
CA GLY A 139 -8.17 10.24 -11.46
C GLY A 139 -8.42 11.27 -12.55
N SER A 140 -9.61 11.87 -12.52
CA SER A 140 -10.07 12.90 -13.47
C SER A 140 -10.00 14.32 -12.90
N LEU A 141 -9.30 14.55 -11.80
CA LEU A 141 -9.12 15.88 -11.22
C LEU A 141 -8.22 16.76 -12.12
N LYS A 142 -8.40 18.07 -12.03
CA LYS A 142 -7.58 19.09 -12.70
C LYS A 142 -6.93 19.99 -11.67
N CYS A 143 -5.77 20.51 -12.02
CA CYS A 143 -5.11 21.54 -11.25
C CYS A 143 -5.63 22.91 -11.66
N GLN A 144 -6.43 23.53 -10.80
CA GLN A 144 -6.96 24.88 -11.01
C GLN A 144 -6.66 25.72 -9.78
N ASP A 145 -6.19 26.95 -9.99
CA ASP A 145 -5.84 27.86 -8.89
C ASP A 145 -4.88 27.19 -7.86
N SER A 146 -3.96 26.36 -8.37
CA SER A 146 -2.97 25.57 -7.63
C SER A 146 -3.53 24.52 -6.67
N ILE A 147 -4.79 24.08 -6.88
CA ILE A 147 -5.46 23.06 -6.07
C ILE A 147 -6.11 22.03 -7.01
N CYS A 148 -6.06 20.76 -6.65
CA CYS A 148 -6.76 19.72 -7.38
C CYS A 148 -8.27 19.87 -7.17
N THR A 149 -8.98 20.16 -8.26
CA THR A 149 -10.42 20.39 -8.30
C THR A 149 -11.06 19.56 -9.41
N ASN A 150 -12.38 19.66 -9.50
CA ASN A 150 -13.19 18.92 -10.45
C ASN A 150 -13.02 19.45 -11.89
N THR A 151 -13.22 18.57 -12.88
CA THR A 151 -12.78 18.81 -14.26
C THR A 151 -13.66 19.75 -15.08
N THR A 152 -14.91 20.00 -14.65
CA THR A 152 -15.90 20.84 -15.36
C THR A 152 -16.97 21.41 -14.42
N GLN A 153 -17.44 22.63 -14.72
CA GLN A 153 -18.59 23.29 -14.08
C GLN A 153 -19.85 22.43 -14.16
N GLU A 154 -20.02 21.66 -15.24
CA GLU A 154 -21.15 20.76 -15.46
C GLU A 154 -21.19 19.58 -14.46
N CYS A 155 -20.03 19.22 -13.89
CA CYS A 155 -19.95 18.24 -12.81
C CYS A 155 -20.18 18.91 -11.45
N ILE A 156 -19.62 20.10 -11.23
CA ILE A 156 -19.80 20.90 -9.99
C ILE A 156 -21.26 21.31 -9.77
N ASP A 157 -21.95 21.70 -10.84
CA ASP A 157 -23.36 22.14 -10.78
C ASP A 157 -24.33 20.97 -10.55
N LYS A 158 -23.85 19.72 -10.62
CA LYS A 158 -24.69 18.51 -10.65
C LYS A 158 -24.26 17.42 -9.65
N TYR A 159 -23.02 17.43 -9.16
CA TYR A 159 -22.44 16.41 -8.26
C TYR A 159 -21.39 17.01 -7.32
N ASP A 160 -21.37 16.58 -6.05
CA ASP A 160 -20.33 16.97 -5.08
C ASP A 160 -19.13 15.97 -5.09
N CYS A 161 -19.32 14.72 -5.53
CA CYS A 161 -18.23 13.75 -5.72
C CYS A 161 -18.55 12.74 -6.84
N PRO A 162 -17.77 12.67 -7.93
CA PRO A 162 -17.91 11.63 -8.95
C PRO A 162 -17.38 10.25 -8.53
N SER A 163 -16.43 10.23 -7.59
CA SER A 163 -15.79 9.03 -7.05
C SER A 163 -15.15 9.33 -5.71
N GLU A 164 -14.66 8.31 -5.02
CA GLU A 164 -13.99 8.41 -3.72
C GLU A 164 -12.77 9.34 -3.70
N PHE A 165 -12.11 9.54 -4.85
CA PHE A 165 -10.99 10.46 -5.05
C PHE A 165 -11.32 11.93 -4.74
N TYR A 166 -12.62 12.26 -4.72
CA TYR A 166 -13.13 13.61 -4.47
C TYR A 166 -13.36 13.89 -2.99
N CYS A 167 -13.12 12.92 -2.13
CA CYS A 167 -13.33 13.02 -0.69
C CYS A 167 -12.01 12.86 0.06
N ASN A 168 -11.92 13.51 1.22
CA ASN A 168 -10.79 13.33 2.14
C ASN A 168 -10.90 11.99 2.90
N ALA A 169 -9.85 11.59 3.62
CA ALA A 169 -9.83 10.29 4.34
C ALA A 169 -10.95 10.05 5.36
N ILE A 170 -11.67 11.10 5.78
CA ILE A 170 -12.77 10.98 6.74
C ILE A 170 -14.14 10.96 6.07
N SER A 171 -14.18 10.99 4.73
CA SER A 171 -15.42 11.03 3.96
C SER A 171 -15.34 10.06 2.78
N ILE A 172 -16.50 9.57 2.36
CA ILE A 172 -16.65 8.72 1.18
C ILE A 172 -17.58 9.39 0.20
N CYS A 173 -17.46 9.00 -1.06
CA CYS A 173 -18.46 9.40 -2.02
C CYS A 173 -19.73 8.57 -1.85
N GLY A 174 -20.75 9.17 -1.22
CA GLY A 174 -22.01 8.49 -0.92
C GLY A 174 -22.81 8.25 -2.21
N LEU A 175 -22.64 7.06 -2.81
CA LEU A 175 -23.46 6.63 -3.94
C LEU A 175 -24.85 6.24 -3.43
N ASN A 176 -25.81 7.15 -3.56
CA ASN A 176 -27.20 6.82 -3.30
C ASN A 176 -27.76 6.10 -4.54
N TYR A 177 -27.66 4.77 -4.58
CA TYR A 177 -28.13 3.94 -5.71
C TYR A 177 -29.64 4.01 -5.98
N SER A 178 -30.38 4.92 -5.33
CA SER A 178 -31.80 5.11 -5.63
C SER A 178 -31.96 5.87 -6.96
N GLN A 179 -32.35 5.09 -7.96
CA GLN A 179 -33.02 5.49 -9.21
C GLN A 179 -32.11 5.92 -10.38
N ASN A 180 -32.46 5.37 -11.54
CA ASN A 180 -31.86 5.61 -12.84
C ASN A 180 -31.77 7.12 -13.13
N GLY A 181 -30.59 7.68 -12.95
CA GLY A 181 -30.32 9.10 -13.10
C GLY A 181 -29.38 9.58 -12.02
N CYS A 182 -28.10 9.67 -12.36
CA CYS A 182 -27.13 10.59 -11.75
C CYS A 182 -27.34 10.82 -10.24
N PRO A 183 -26.95 9.86 -9.37
CA PRO A 183 -27.19 9.95 -7.94
C PRO A 183 -26.54 11.21 -7.35
N ASN A 184 -27.24 11.90 -6.45
CA ASN A 184 -26.73 13.03 -5.66
C ASN A 184 -25.55 12.58 -4.77
N ALA A 185 -24.39 12.38 -5.39
CA ALA A 185 -23.21 11.88 -4.73
C ALA A 185 -22.49 13.04 -4.05
N ARG A 186 -22.44 12.98 -2.71
CA ARG A 186 -21.73 13.94 -1.85
C ARG A 186 -20.69 13.23 -1.02
N CYS A 187 -19.62 13.95 -0.67
CA CYS A 187 -18.72 13.50 0.38
C CYS A 187 -19.47 13.47 1.70
N VAL A 188 -19.76 12.27 2.19
CA VAL A 188 -20.40 12.03 3.49
C VAL A 188 -19.38 11.43 4.45
N PRO A 189 -19.44 11.75 5.76
CA PRO A 189 -18.52 11.17 6.72
C PRO A 189 -18.54 9.63 6.69
N VAL A 190 -17.37 9.01 6.84
CA VAL A 190 -17.29 7.56 7.07
C VAL A 190 -18.09 7.17 8.32
N LYS A 191 -18.66 5.97 8.31
CA LYS A 191 -19.48 5.45 9.40
C LYS A 191 -18.61 5.12 10.61
N THR A 192 -19.14 5.19 11.83
CA THR A 192 -18.33 4.85 13.02
C THR A 192 -18.31 3.35 13.29
N ILE A 193 -17.33 2.87 14.07
CA ILE A 193 -17.32 1.48 14.56
C ILE A 193 -18.67 1.16 15.23
N GLY A 194 -19.25 0.01 14.87
CA GLY A 194 -20.56 -0.45 15.32
C GLY A 194 -21.75 0.04 14.48
N SER A 195 -21.55 1.04 13.62
CA SER A 195 -22.59 1.54 12.72
C SER A 195 -22.88 0.56 11.58
N THR A 196 -24.11 0.61 11.05
CA THR A 196 -24.55 -0.25 9.95
C THR A 196 -23.88 0.13 8.64
N CYS A 197 -23.23 -0.82 7.98
CA CYS A 197 -22.58 -0.64 6.68
C CYS A 197 -23.06 -1.69 5.67
N SER A 198 -22.81 -1.41 4.40
CA SER A 198 -23.03 -2.32 3.28
C SER A 198 -21.71 -2.72 2.61
N PHE A 199 -20.69 -1.86 2.66
CA PHE A 199 -19.40 -2.07 1.98
C PHE A 199 -18.24 -1.62 2.86
N ASN A 200 -17.06 -2.23 2.68
CA ASN A 200 -15.84 -1.88 3.42
C ASN A 200 -15.47 -0.39 3.33
N PHE A 201 -15.62 0.24 2.17
CA PHE A 201 -15.25 1.64 1.98
C PHE A 201 -16.09 2.60 2.83
N GLU A 202 -17.28 2.19 3.29
CA GLU A 202 -18.11 3.04 4.17
C GLU A 202 -17.56 3.17 5.59
N CYS A 203 -16.61 2.31 5.94
CA CYS A 203 -16.00 2.25 7.25
C CYS A 203 -14.62 2.93 7.24
N PRO A 204 -14.16 3.47 8.37
CA PRO A 204 -12.84 4.07 8.54
C PRO A 204 -11.71 3.13 8.12
N LEU A 205 -10.55 3.66 7.74
CA LEU A 205 -9.41 2.89 7.23
C LEU A 205 -8.98 1.69 8.09
N SER A 206 -9.10 1.79 9.42
CA SER A 206 -8.73 0.71 10.35
C SER A 206 -9.88 -0.27 10.66
N THR A 207 -10.92 -0.25 9.83
CA THR A 207 -12.16 -1.00 10.04
C THR A 207 -12.67 -1.59 8.73
N VAL A 208 -13.53 -2.59 8.82
CA VAL A 208 -14.15 -3.28 7.69
C VAL A 208 -15.62 -3.49 7.95
N CYS A 209 -16.38 -3.65 6.86
CA CYS A 209 -17.79 -3.98 6.94
C CYS A 209 -17.97 -5.50 7.06
N ALA A 210 -18.39 -5.95 8.24
CA ALA A 210 -18.66 -7.36 8.50
C ALA A 210 -20.05 -7.51 9.12
N GLY A 211 -20.87 -8.40 8.54
CA GLY A 211 -22.23 -8.66 9.02
C GLY A 211 -23.11 -7.41 9.03
N GLY A 212 -22.86 -6.51 8.07
CA GLY A 212 -23.56 -5.24 7.96
C GLY A 212 -23.18 -4.22 9.03
N LYS A 213 -22.04 -4.37 9.72
CA LYS A 213 -21.52 -3.40 10.69
C LYS A 213 -20.04 -3.10 10.49
N CYS A 214 -19.64 -1.86 10.73
CA CYS A 214 -18.22 -1.51 10.77
C CYS A 214 -17.59 -2.11 12.02
N ILE A 215 -16.60 -2.97 11.85
CA ILE A 215 -15.81 -3.60 12.92
C ILE A 215 -14.33 -3.28 12.73
N GLU A 216 -13.52 -3.35 13.79
CA GLU A 216 -12.07 -3.20 13.65
C GLU A 216 -11.51 -4.30 12.73
N LYS A 217 -10.56 -3.94 11.87
CA LYS A 217 -9.81 -4.94 11.09
C LYS A 217 -9.15 -5.95 12.01
N TYR A 218 -9.08 -7.19 11.56
CA TYR A 218 -8.40 -8.28 12.23
C TYR A 218 -8.91 -8.53 13.66
N SER A 219 -10.21 -8.37 13.89
CA SER A 219 -10.82 -8.49 15.23
C SER A 219 -11.52 -9.83 15.43
N LEU A 220 -12.01 -10.47 14.36
CA LEU A 220 -12.75 -11.72 14.47
C LEU A 220 -11.85 -12.88 14.84
N GLN A 221 -12.23 -13.57 15.91
CA GLN A 221 -11.55 -14.71 16.49
C GLN A 221 -11.95 -16.02 15.81
N ARG A 222 -11.21 -17.09 16.11
CA ARG A 222 -11.45 -18.43 15.55
C ARG A 222 -12.90 -18.87 15.76
N GLY A 223 -13.53 -19.34 14.69
CA GLY A 223 -14.90 -19.85 14.67
C GLY A 223 -15.97 -18.77 14.56
N GLN A 224 -15.62 -17.49 14.68
CA GLN A 224 -16.57 -16.40 14.44
C GLN A 224 -16.90 -16.30 12.94
N THR A 225 -18.14 -15.89 12.65
CA THR A 225 -18.63 -15.70 11.29
C THR A 225 -17.95 -14.50 10.65
N CYS A 226 -17.37 -14.71 9.48
CA CYS A 226 -16.84 -13.67 8.61
C CYS A 226 -17.68 -13.65 7.32
N PHE A 227 -17.45 -12.66 6.45
CA PHE A 227 -18.26 -12.43 5.25
C PHE A 227 -17.34 -12.26 4.05
N GLY A 228 -17.39 -13.20 3.09
CA GLY A 228 -16.51 -13.21 1.92
C GLY A 228 -16.99 -12.39 0.73
N HIS A 229 -17.88 -11.42 0.92
CA HIS A 229 -18.54 -10.73 -0.19
C HIS A 229 -17.72 -9.58 -0.80
N ASP A 230 -16.72 -9.09 -0.09
CA ASP A 230 -15.78 -8.05 -0.54
C ASP A 230 -14.41 -8.66 -0.85
N SER A 231 -13.65 -8.01 -1.73
CA SER A 231 -12.36 -8.43 -2.28
C SER A 231 -11.25 -8.73 -1.25
N THR A 232 -11.48 -8.44 0.04
CA THR A 232 -10.53 -8.73 1.12
C THR A 232 -11.18 -9.47 2.32
N PRO A 233 -11.70 -10.71 2.15
CA PRO A 233 -12.37 -11.47 3.22
C PRO A 233 -11.54 -11.63 4.50
N ASN A 234 -10.22 -11.62 4.34
CA ASN A 234 -9.26 -11.88 5.41
C ASN A 234 -9.08 -10.70 6.36
N ASP A 235 -9.47 -9.48 5.98
CA ASP A 235 -9.32 -8.29 6.83
C ASP A 235 -10.23 -8.30 8.05
N GLN A 236 -11.19 -9.22 8.13
CA GLN A 236 -12.08 -9.37 9.28
C GLN A 236 -11.46 -10.25 10.36
N CYS A 237 -10.72 -11.29 9.97
CA CYS A 237 -10.19 -12.32 10.87
C CYS A 237 -8.88 -11.88 11.51
N ASP A 238 -8.65 -12.27 12.76
CA ASP A 238 -7.40 -11.99 13.49
C ASP A 238 -6.21 -12.73 12.88
N ILE A 239 -5.64 -12.12 11.84
CA ILE A 239 -4.53 -12.68 11.06
C ILE A 239 -3.27 -12.89 11.89
N SER A 240 -3.11 -12.19 13.01
CA SER A 240 -2.01 -12.40 13.97
C SER A 240 -2.02 -13.81 14.58
N LYS A 241 -3.15 -14.51 14.47
CA LYS A 241 -3.34 -15.92 14.89
C LYS A 241 -3.44 -16.87 13.70
N SER A 242 -2.95 -16.44 12.54
CA SER A 242 -3.03 -17.16 11.27
C SER A 242 -4.46 -17.54 10.87
N LEU A 243 -5.44 -16.69 11.17
CA LEU A 243 -6.85 -16.92 10.81
C LEU A 243 -7.19 -16.27 9.47
N VAL A 244 -7.88 -17.02 8.62
CA VAL A 244 -8.41 -16.55 7.33
C VAL A 244 -9.89 -16.87 7.22
N CYS A 245 -10.62 -16.10 6.41
CA CYS A 245 -12.05 -16.29 6.25
C CYS A 245 -12.31 -17.45 5.28
N LYS A 246 -12.81 -18.58 5.78
CA LYS A 246 -13.06 -19.80 4.99
C LYS A 246 -14.53 -20.15 4.94
N GLN A 247 -14.99 -20.58 3.77
CA GLN A 247 -16.31 -21.17 3.63
C GLN A 247 -16.33 -22.54 4.35
N VAL A 248 -17.24 -22.71 5.31
CA VAL A 248 -17.41 -23.97 6.06
C VAL A 248 -18.55 -24.82 5.53
N LYS A 249 -19.53 -24.20 4.86
CA LYS A 249 -20.65 -24.90 4.21
C LYS A 249 -20.93 -24.26 2.85
N PRO A 250 -20.54 -24.91 1.74
CA PRO A 250 -20.73 -24.37 0.39
C PRO A 250 -22.18 -23.99 0.10
N ASN A 251 -23.13 -24.82 0.53
CA ASN A 251 -24.54 -24.65 0.22
C ASN A 251 -25.23 -23.51 0.99
N LEU A 252 -24.58 -22.95 2.02
CA LEU A 252 -25.18 -21.93 2.89
C LEU A 252 -24.42 -20.60 2.87
N ASN A 253 -23.35 -20.49 2.07
CA ASN A 253 -22.44 -19.33 2.11
C ASN A 253 -22.05 -18.95 3.55
N GLU A 254 -21.86 -19.96 4.41
CA GLU A 254 -21.41 -19.77 5.79
C GLU A 254 -19.88 -19.68 5.77
N PHE A 255 -19.33 -18.53 6.15
CA PHE A 255 -17.89 -18.33 6.27
C PHE A 255 -17.49 -18.13 7.73
N LYS A 256 -16.34 -18.68 8.12
CA LYS A 256 -15.78 -18.57 9.47
C LYS A 256 -14.30 -18.27 9.44
N CYS A 257 -13.84 -17.54 10.44
CA CYS A 257 -12.42 -17.37 10.69
C CYS A 257 -11.83 -18.70 11.19
N LEU A 258 -11.02 -19.32 10.34
CA LEU A 258 -10.39 -20.61 10.63
C LEU A 258 -8.88 -20.49 10.43
N PRO A 259 -8.08 -21.35 11.10
CA PRO A 259 -6.66 -21.43 10.82
C PRO A 259 -6.43 -21.63 9.33
N ARG A 260 -5.50 -20.86 8.79
CA ARG A 260 -4.99 -21.04 7.44
C ARG A 260 -4.50 -22.48 7.25
N ASN A 261 -4.70 -23.02 6.05
CA ASN A 261 -4.09 -24.30 5.73
C ASN A 261 -2.65 -24.00 5.32
N GLU A 262 -1.70 -24.77 5.84
CA GLU A 262 -0.30 -24.62 5.50
C GLU A 262 0.15 -25.84 4.71
N THR A 263 1.01 -25.65 3.72
CA THR A 263 1.66 -26.78 3.05
C THR A 263 2.55 -27.50 4.04
N LYS A 264 2.22 -28.77 4.29
CA LYS A 264 3.05 -29.65 5.12
C LYS A 264 4.11 -30.32 4.26
N THR A 265 5.16 -29.58 3.94
CA THR A 265 6.39 -30.12 3.33
C THR A 265 7.59 -29.83 4.22
N PHE A 266 8.56 -30.74 4.22
CA PHE A 266 9.88 -30.54 4.82
C PHE A 266 10.92 -30.09 3.78
N ASN A 267 10.53 -30.00 2.50
CA ASN A 267 11.39 -29.65 1.39
C ASN A 267 10.63 -28.95 0.26
N CYS A 268 10.13 -27.74 0.54
CA CYS A 268 9.36 -26.95 -0.44
C CYS A 268 10.11 -26.63 -1.74
N ARG A 269 11.44 -26.77 -1.77
CA ARG A 269 12.23 -26.55 -2.99
C ARG A 269 11.98 -27.60 -4.06
N TYR A 270 11.67 -28.83 -3.63
CA TYR A 270 11.38 -29.94 -4.52
C TYR A 270 9.89 -30.22 -4.60
N ASP A 271 9.19 -30.13 -3.46
CA ASP A 271 7.76 -30.45 -3.39
C ASP A 271 6.87 -29.28 -3.84
N GLY A 272 7.42 -28.07 -3.88
CA GLY A 272 6.65 -26.84 -4.07
C GLY A 272 5.82 -26.46 -2.84
N CYS A 273 5.03 -25.40 -2.99
CA CYS A 273 4.00 -25.00 -2.04
C CYS A 273 2.62 -25.20 -2.67
N LEU A 274 1.68 -25.77 -1.92
CA LEU A 274 0.33 -26.11 -2.40
C LEU A 274 -0.57 -24.88 -2.56
N TYR A 275 -0.31 -23.82 -1.81
CA TYR A 275 -1.18 -22.65 -1.76
C TYR A 275 -0.54 -21.46 -2.48
N ASP A 276 -1.34 -20.77 -3.29
CA ASP A 276 -0.89 -19.63 -4.12
C ASP A 276 -0.34 -18.47 -3.30
N ASP A 277 -0.73 -18.36 -2.03
CA ASP A 277 -0.27 -17.36 -1.09
C ASP A 277 0.93 -17.85 -0.25
N GLU A 278 1.63 -18.91 -0.67
CA GLU A 278 2.87 -19.40 -0.06
C GLU A 278 4.06 -19.28 -1.01
N ILE A 279 5.25 -19.05 -0.46
CA ILE A 279 6.52 -19.25 -1.15
C ILE A 279 7.42 -20.16 -0.32
N CYS A 280 8.34 -20.82 -1.01
CA CYS A 280 9.35 -21.63 -0.38
C CYS A 280 10.40 -20.74 0.29
N ASP A 281 10.44 -20.72 1.62
CA ASP A 281 11.59 -20.20 2.35
C ASP A 281 12.72 -21.21 2.23
N GLY A 282 13.62 -20.96 1.29
CA GLY A 282 14.73 -21.85 1.06
C GLY A 282 15.62 -22.04 2.29
N SER A 283 15.64 -21.11 3.26
CA SER A 283 16.50 -21.21 4.45
C SER A 283 16.02 -22.30 5.39
N THR A 284 14.70 -22.37 5.57
CA THR A 284 14.03 -23.35 6.42
C THR A 284 13.52 -24.56 5.66
N ASN A 285 13.53 -24.53 4.31
CA ASN A 285 12.90 -25.52 3.42
C ASN A 285 11.40 -25.71 3.71
N ARG A 286 10.73 -24.68 4.23
CA ARG A 286 9.29 -24.67 4.53
C ARG A 286 8.56 -23.67 3.65
N CYS A 287 7.31 -23.98 3.37
CA CYS A 287 6.40 -23.00 2.80
C CYS A 287 6.03 -21.97 3.86
N VAL A 288 6.20 -20.70 3.52
CA VAL A 288 5.84 -19.56 4.36
C VAL A 288 4.89 -18.66 3.57
N THR A 289 4.04 -17.93 4.29
CA THR A 289 3.06 -17.03 3.69
C THR A 289 3.77 -15.97 2.84
N LYS A 290 3.30 -15.71 1.61
CA LYS A 290 3.79 -14.64 0.73
C LYS A 290 3.65 -13.29 1.42
N ASP A 291 2.50 -13.07 2.04
CA ASP A 291 2.17 -11.79 2.66
C ASP A 291 2.66 -11.74 4.11
N LEU A 292 3.51 -10.74 4.39
CA LEU A 292 3.87 -10.35 5.76
C LEU A 292 2.70 -9.70 6.50
N ILE A 293 1.61 -9.42 5.77
CA ILE A 293 0.37 -8.82 6.29
C ILE A 293 -0.10 -9.55 7.55
N MET A 294 0.12 -10.85 7.64
CA MET A 294 -0.33 -11.70 8.76
C MET A 294 0.44 -11.55 10.09
N THR A 295 1.43 -10.66 10.19
CA THR A 295 2.21 -10.48 11.44
C THR A 295 1.57 -9.45 12.39
N PRO A 296 1.72 -9.61 13.73
CA PRO A 296 1.32 -8.58 14.69
C PRO A 296 1.96 -7.21 14.41
N LEU A 297 3.23 -7.21 13.99
CA LEU A 297 3.97 -6.01 13.63
C LEU A 297 3.36 -5.30 12.42
N CYS A 298 2.97 -6.04 11.38
CA CYS A 298 2.27 -5.45 10.26
C CYS A 298 0.95 -4.80 10.70
N LYS A 299 0.12 -5.52 11.46
CA LYS A 299 -1.16 -4.98 11.98
C LYS A 299 -0.96 -3.68 12.78
N GLU A 300 0.04 -3.63 13.66
CA GLU A 300 0.35 -2.43 14.45
C GLU A 300 0.82 -1.27 13.55
N SER A 301 1.70 -1.55 12.59
CA SER A 301 2.21 -0.55 11.65
C SER A 301 1.10 0.01 10.75
N GLU A 302 0.17 -0.83 10.27
CA GLU A 302 -1.00 -0.38 9.50
C GLU A 302 -1.90 0.52 10.33
N LYS A 303 -2.18 0.13 11.58
CA LYS A 303 -2.99 0.93 12.50
C LYS A 303 -2.36 2.31 12.76
N SER A 304 -1.05 2.36 12.95
CA SER A 304 -0.29 3.60 13.14
C SER A 304 -0.38 4.50 11.89
N ARG A 305 -0.12 3.94 10.70
CA ARG A 305 -0.23 4.65 9.42
C ARG A 305 -1.64 5.22 9.20
N ASN A 306 -2.66 4.37 9.35
CA ASN A 306 -4.05 4.78 9.12
C ASN A 306 -4.48 5.88 10.09
N PHE A 307 -4.05 5.81 11.36
CA PHE A 307 -4.28 6.88 12.33
C PHE A 307 -3.64 8.20 11.89
N CYS A 308 -2.40 8.16 11.38
CA CYS A 308 -1.71 9.34 10.88
C CYS A 308 -2.44 9.96 9.67
N TYR A 309 -2.91 9.14 8.72
CA TYR A 309 -3.66 9.64 7.56
C TYR A 309 -4.94 10.35 7.97
N VAL A 310 -5.70 9.75 8.89
CA VAL A 310 -6.94 10.34 9.42
C VAL A 310 -6.66 11.65 10.16
N SER A 311 -5.66 11.68 11.04
CA SER A 311 -5.35 12.87 11.85
C SER A 311 -4.86 14.04 11.01
N ASN A 312 -4.17 13.77 9.90
CA ASN A 312 -3.68 14.77 8.95
C ASN A 312 -4.62 15.02 7.76
N LYS A 313 -5.80 14.38 7.74
CA LYS A 313 -6.80 14.48 6.66
C LYS A 313 -6.26 14.12 5.27
N CYS A 314 -5.22 13.29 5.21
CA CYS A 314 -4.67 12.83 3.94
C CYS A 314 -5.60 11.81 3.30
N ALA A 315 -6.05 12.05 2.08
CA ALA A 315 -6.90 11.10 1.37
C ALA A 315 -6.20 9.74 1.17
N PHE A 316 -6.98 8.67 1.22
CA PHE A 316 -6.52 7.31 1.01
C PHE A 316 -7.64 6.48 0.39
N LEU A 317 -7.29 5.67 -0.61
CA LEU A 317 -8.22 4.78 -1.29
C LEU A 317 -8.16 3.41 -0.62
N ASN A 318 -9.25 3.02 0.04
CA ASN A 318 -9.42 1.66 0.54
C ASN A 318 -9.38 0.69 -0.65
N GLY A 319 -8.25 0.01 -0.85
CA GLY A 319 -8.09 -1.00 -1.90
C GLY A 319 -6.97 -0.72 -2.90
N GLU A 320 -6.40 0.48 -2.94
CA GLU A 320 -5.09 0.63 -3.60
C GLU A 320 -4.03 0.05 -2.66
N GLU A 321 -3.41 -1.06 -3.10
CA GLU A 321 -2.45 -1.85 -2.30
C GLU A 321 -1.27 -1.02 -1.79
N TYR A 322 -0.95 0.10 -2.45
CA TYR A 322 0.20 0.91 -2.13
C TYR A 322 -0.17 2.36 -1.85
N PRO A 323 0.21 2.91 -0.68
CA PRO A 323 0.09 4.33 -0.43
C PRO A 323 0.91 5.09 -1.47
N ASN A 324 0.43 6.26 -1.90
CA ASN A 324 1.19 7.10 -2.81
C ASN A 324 2.53 7.50 -2.17
N LEU A 325 3.64 7.03 -2.74
CA LEU A 325 5.00 7.26 -2.22
C LEU A 325 5.66 8.52 -2.79
N ASN A 326 4.93 9.31 -3.57
CA ASN A 326 5.42 10.61 -4.00
C ASN A 326 5.67 11.48 -2.77
N LYS A 327 6.89 12.02 -2.65
CA LYS A 327 7.31 12.84 -1.51
C LYS A 327 6.46 14.11 -1.30
N ARG A 328 5.72 14.53 -2.34
CA ARG A 328 4.84 15.69 -2.31
C ARG A 328 3.40 15.36 -1.92
N SER A 329 3.01 14.09 -1.88
CA SER A 329 1.70 13.65 -1.40
C SER A 329 1.47 14.03 0.06
N CYS A 330 0.21 14.18 0.47
CA CYS A 330 -0.11 14.42 1.88
C CYS A 330 0.42 13.31 2.79
N SER A 331 0.24 12.04 2.38
CA SER A 331 0.69 10.86 3.12
C SER A 331 2.19 10.90 3.39
N MET A 332 3.02 11.23 2.40
CA MET A 332 4.47 11.27 2.58
C MET A 332 4.95 12.56 3.24
N LYS A 333 4.24 13.68 3.11
CA LYS A 333 4.60 14.92 3.82
C LYS A 333 4.39 14.80 5.33
N ASN A 334 3.27 14.18 5.73
CA ASN A 334 2.83 14.19 7.12
C ASN A 334 3.03 12.86 7.85
N CYS A 335 3.12 11.75 7.12
CA CYS A 335 3.07 10.39 7.67
C CYS A 335 4.17 9.47 7.09
N VAL A 336 5.32 10.03 6.68
CA VAL A 336 6.41 9.25 6.07
C VAL A 336 6.92 8.14 6.99
N VAL A 337 7.06 8.40 8.29
CA VAL A 337 7.62 7.43 9.23
C VAL A 337 6.72 6.21 9.32
N GLU A 338 5.43 6.44 9.55
CA GLU A 338 4.42 5.40 9.68
C GLU A 338 4.21 4.66 8.35
N THR A 339 4.26 5.37 7.22
CA THR A 339 4.13 4.77 5.88
C THR A 339 5.30 3.84 5.58
N ILE A 340 6.53 4.29 5.81
CA ILE A 340 7.74 3.49 5.58
C ILE A 340 7.81 2.31 6.54
N GLU A 341 7.39 2.49 7.80
CA GLU A 341 7.33 1.39 8.75
C GLU A 341 6.29 0.36 8.33
N HIS A 342 5.12 0.79 7.87
CA HIS A 342 4.13 -0.13 7.32
C HIS A 342 4.68 -0.94 6.14
N LEU A 343 5.33 -0.29 5.17
CA LEU A 343 5.94 -1.01 4.05
C LEU A 343 7.00 -2.02 4.51
N LYS A 344 7.84 -1.66 5.48
CA LYS A 344 8.85 -2.58 6.02
C LYS A 344 8.25 -3.84 6.63
N GLN A 345 7.14 -3.70 7.34
CA GLN A 345 6.53 -4.78 8.12
C GLN A 345 5.51 -5.58 7.32
N CYS A 346 4.88 -4.99 6.31
CA CYS A 346 3.75 -5.57 5.59
C CYS A 346 4.06 -5.94 4.14
N ASP A 347 4.95 -5.20 3.46
CA ASP A 347 5.29 -5.45 2.07
C ASP A 347 6.61 -6.20 1.97
N ARG A 348 6.49 -7.48 1.60
CA ARG A 348 7.64 -8.35 1.42
C ARG A 348 8.57 -7.87 0.31
N ILE A 349 8.05 -7.30 -0.77
CA ILE A 349 8.88 -6.77 -1.86
C ILE A 349 9.70 -5.59 -1.34
N TYR A 350 9.09 -4.66 -0.60
CA TYR A 350 9.83 -3.58 0.05
C TYR A 350 10.88 -4.09 1.06
N SER A 351 10.53 -5.09 1.88
CA SER A 351 11.50 -5.75 2.77
C SER A 351 12.64 -6.41 1.99
N LEU A 352 12.36 -7.01 0.84
CA LEU A 352 13.36 -7.63 -0.04
C LEU A 352 14.33 -6.58 -0.60
N TYR A 353 13.82 -5.47 -1.13
CA TYR A 353 14.67 -4.37 -1.60
C TYR A 353 15.60 -3.84 -0.50
N LEU A 354 15.08 -3.67 0.72
CA LEU A 354 15.89 -3.24 1.87
C LEU A 354 16.98 -4.26 2.23
N SER A 355 16.66 -5.55 2.18
CA SER A 355 17.62 -6.61 2.48
C SER A 355 18.79 -6.65 1.49
N CYS A 356 18.55 -6.32 0.21
CA CYS A 356 19.61 -6.18 -0.80
C CYS A 356 20.59 -5.06 -0.47
N ASN A 357 20.11 -3.95 0.09
CA ASN A 357 20.96 -2.79 0.37
C ASN A 357 21.94 -3.05 1.52
N ASN A 358 21.54 -3.84 2.50
CA ASN A 358 22.38 -4.17 3.66
C ASN A 358 23.50 -5.18 3.33
N ASN A 359 23.30 -6.05 2.34
CA ASN A 359 24.32 -7.05 1.96
C ASN A 359 25.44 -6.46 1.09
N ASN A 360 25.18 -5.40 0.33
CA ASN A 360 26.20 -4.74 -0.51
C ASN A 360 27.20 -3.88 0.28
N ASN A 361 26.97 -3.62 1.56
CA ASN A 361 27.89 -2.87 2.43
C ASN A 361 28.88 -3.77 3.22
N ILE A 362 28.90 -5.07 2.96
CA ILE A 362 29.74 -6.06 3.70
C ILE A 362 30.90 -6.61 2.84
N SER A 363 31.08 -6.15 1.60
CA SER A 363 32.18 -6.58 0.73
C SER A 363 33.45 -5.76 0.88
#